data_AF-A0A366H2L3-F1
#
_entry.id   AF-A0A366H2L3-F1
#
_cell.length_a   1.000
_cell.length_b   1.000
_cell.length_c   1.000
_cell.angle_alpha   90.00
_cell.angle_beta   90.00
_cell.angle_gamma   90.00
#
_symmetry.space_group_name_H-M   'P 1'
#
loop_
_entity.id
_entity.type
_entity.pdbx_description
1 polymer ?
#
loop_
_entity_poly.entity_id
_entity_poly.type
_entity_poly.pdbx_seq_one_letter_code
_entity_poly.pdbx_strand_id
1 'polypeptide(L)'
;MNAPATTSKAMYWTGWVLSILPLPLMIMGGIMKVTKNPQVVEGFQKAGHPVDLATPIGIIELVCVAIFLFPRTAVLGAILLAAYLGGAVCSHVLNQDPLMNSLMPAIFGVVLWLGLWLRDARLRALLPFTSKV
;
A
#
# COMPACT_ATOMS: atom_id res chain seq x y z
N MET A 1 -0.46 -22.19 24.33
CA MET A 1 -0.59 -21.12 23.34
C MET A 1 -1.43 -20.02 23.95
N ASN A 2 -0.88 -18.84 24.21
CA ASN A 2 -1.63 -17.73 24.81
C ASN A 2 -2.66 -17.21 23.79
N ALA A 3 -3.91 -17.05 24.20
CA ALA A 3 -4.94 -16.46 23.34
C ALA A 3 -4.52 -15.03 22.93
N PRO A 4 -4.74 -14.62 21.67
CA PRO A 4 -4.40 -13.28 21.22
C PRO A 4 -5.18 -12.24 22.05
N ALA A 5 -4.49 -11.16 22.46
CA ALA A 5 -5.11 -10.08 23.21
C ALA A 5 -6.32 -9.51 22.44
N THR A 6 -7.45 -9.37 23.14
CA THR A 6 -8.73 -8.93 22.59
C THR A 6 -8.61 -7.54 21.96
N THR A 7 -9.01 -7.39 20.69
CA THR A 7 -9.06 -6.09 20.00
C THR A 7 -10.15 -5.22 20.63
N SER A 8 -9.78 -4.05 21.16
CA SER A 8 -10.78 -3.08 21.64
C SER A 8 -11.57 -2.48 20.47
N LYS A 9 -12.80 -2.01 20.72
CA LYS A 9 -13.64 -1.39 19.69
C LYS A 9 -12.94 -0.19 19.02
N ALA A 10 -12.25 0.63 19.80
CA ALA A 10 -11.48 1.76 19.29
C ALA A 10 -10.37 1.30 18.34
N MET A 11 -9.57 0.32 18.76
CA MET A 11 -8.47 -0.24 17.96
C MET A 11 -8.95 -0.84 16.64
N TYR A 12 -10.07 -1.56 16.67
CA TYR A 12 -10.67 -2.15 15.46
C TYR A 12 -11.06 -1.07 14.44
N TRP A 13 -11.74 0.00 14.86
CA TRP A 13 -12.15 1.09 13.97
C TRP A 13 -10.95 1.91 13.48
N THR A 14 -9.99 2.21 14.34
CA THR A 14 -8.73 2.87 13.93
C THR A 14 -8.02 2.03 12.85
N GLY A 15 -7.96 0.71 13.03
CA GLY A 15 -7.36 -0.18 12.04
C GLY A 15 -8.05 -0.13 10.67
N TRP A 16 -9.39 -0.08 10.65
CA TRP A 16 -10.15 0.06 9.42
C TRP A 16 -9.96 1.41 8.74
N VAL A 17 -10.00 2.50 9.50
CA VAL A 17 -9.78 3.86 8.96
C VAL A 17 -8.40 3.94 8.31
N LEU A 18 -7.35 3.49 9.01
CA LEU A 18 -5.98 3.48 8.47
C LEU A 18 -5.83 2.53 7.27
N SER A 19 -6.51 1.39 7.27
CA SER A 19 -6.45 0.45 6.13
C SER A 19 -7.10 1.05 4.87
N ILE A 20 -8.21 1.78 5.01
CA ILE A 20 -8.96 2.29 3.87
C ILE A 20 -8.40 3.62 3.38
N LEU A 21 -7.84 4.46 4.26
CA LEU A 21 -7.43 5.83 3.95
C LEU A 21 -6.55 5.96 2.70
N PRO A 22 -5.51 5.12 2.46
CA PRO A 22 -4.67 5.24 1.27
C PRO A 22 -5.32 4.71 -0.02
N LEU A 23 -6.32 3.83 0.09
CA LEU A 23 -6.84 3.07 -1.05
C LEU A 23 -7.49 3.95 -2.13
N PRO A 24 -8.31 4.99 -1.83
CA PRO A 24 -8.85 5.85 -2.87
C PRO A 24 -7.77 6.52 -3.73
N LEU A 25 -6.66 6.96 -3.10
CA LEU A 25 -5.55 7.59 -3.80
C LEU A 25 -4.80 6.59 -4.68
N MET A 26 -4.60 5.36 -4.20
CA MET A 26 -4.00 4.28 -4.98
C MET A 26 -4.90 3.83 -6.14
N ILE A 27 -6.22 3.72 -5.92
CA ILE A 27 -7.18 3.38 -6.97
C ILE A 27 -7.16 4.46 -8.06
N MET A 28 -7.21 5.73 -7.67
CA MET A 28 -7.08 6.85 -8.60
C MET A 28 -5.74 6.78 -9.35
N GLY A 29 -4.64 6.54 -8.63
CA GLY A 29 -3.30 6.36 -9.21
C GLY A 29 -3.23 5.24 -10.24
N GLY A 30 -3.83 4.08 -9.95
CA GLY A 30 -3.91 2.95 -10.86
C GLY A 30 -4.78 3.24 -12.08
N ILE A 31 -5.95 3.85 -11.90
CA ILE A 31 -6.85 4.26 -13.00
C ILE A 31 -6.15 5.25 -13.93
N MET A 32 -5.48 6.28 -13.39
CA MET A 32 -4.74 7.25 -14.18
C MET A 32 -3.62 6.59 -15.02
N LYS A 33 -2.95 5.58 -14.47
CA LYS A 33 -1.95 4.79 -15.20
C LYS A 33 -2.55 3.95 -16.31
N VAL A 34 -3.66 3.24 -16.04
CA VAL A 34 -4.36 2.40 -17.04
C VAL A 34 -4.91 3.25 -18.19
N THR A 35 -5.49 4.39 -17.87
CA THR A 35 -6.07 5.32 -18.85
C THR A 35 -5.04 6.22 -19.55
N LYS A 36 -3.75 6.09 -19.20
CA LYS A 36 -2.66 6.96 -19.71
C LYS A 36 -3.04 8.45 -19.59
N ASN A 37 -3.50 8.85 -18.40
CA ASN A 37 -3.81 10.24 -18.11
C ASN A 37 -2.61 11.15 -18.48
N PRO A 38 -2.82 12.35 -19.05
CA PRO A 38 -1.74 13.24 -19.48
C PRO A 38 -0.65 13.47 -18.42
N GLN A 39 -1.01 13.56 -17.14
CA GLN A 39 -0.05 13.74 -16.04
C GLN A 39 0.88 12.52 -15.87
N VAL A 40 0.34 11.31 -16.05
CA VAL A 40 1.13 10.08 -16.01
C VAL A 40 2.04 9.99 -17.23
N VAL A 41 1.51 10.31 -18.41
CA VAL A 41 2.29 10.29 -19.67
C VAL A 41 3.47 11.25 -19.58
N GLU A 42 3.22 12.50 -19.16
CA GLU A 42 4.25 13.51 -18.97
C GLU A 42 5.29 13.06 -17.93
N GLY A 43 4.85 12.48 -16.81
CA GLY A 43 5.74 11.93 -15.79
C GLY A 43 6.66 10.82 -16.32
N PHE A 44 6.11 9.87 -17.06
CA PHE A 44 6.89 8.78 -17.69
C PHE A 44 7.90 9.33 -18.70
N GLN A 45 7.48 10.28 -19.55
CA GLN A 45 8.36 10.90 -20.55
C GLN A 45 9.50 11.69 -19.90
N LYS A 46 9.21 12.51 -18.88
CA LYS A 46 10.24 13.25 -18.13
C LYS A 46 11.25 12.33 -17.46
N ALA A 47 10.80 11.19 -16.96
CA ALA A 47 11.65 10.18 -16.35
C ALA A 47 12.37 9.28 -17.37
N GLY A 48 12.16 9.49 -18.69
CA GLY A 48 12.77 8.68 -19.75
C GLY A 48 12.22 7.25 -19.84
N HIS A 49 11.06 6.98 -19.23
CA HIS A 49 10.44 5.65 -19.22
C HIS A 49 9.44 5.48 -20.37
N PRO A 50 9.35 4.28 -20.98
CA PRO A 50 8.33 3.99 -21.99
C PRO A 50 6.91 4.12 -21.42
N VAL A 51 6.07 4.94 -22.06
CA VAL A 51 4.66 5.19 -21.63
C VAL A 51 3.81 3.91 -21.64
N ASP A 52 4.16 2.93 -22.47
CA ASP A 52 3.46 1.64 -22.52
C ASP A 52 3.62 0.80 -21.25
N LEU A 53 4.61 1.12 -20.39
CA LEU A 53 4.73 0.51 -19.07
C LEU A 53 3.71 1.05 -18.06
N ALA A 54 3.09 2.22 -18.31
CA ALA A 54 2.13 2.80 -17.38
C ALA A 54 0.93 1.87 -17.16
N THR A 55 0.34 1.35 -18.24
CA THR A 55 -0.85 0.48 -18.16
C THR A 55 -0.61 -0.80 -17.34
N PRO A 56 0.42 -1.63 -17.59
CA PRO A 56 0.65 -2.82 -16.78
C PRO A 56 0.96 -2.50 -15.31
N ILE A 57 1.70 -1.42 -15.02
CA ILE A 57 1.95 -0.98 -13.64
C ILE A 57 0.62 -0.60 -12.94
N GLY A 58 -0.25 0.14 -13.64
CA GLY A 58 -1.57 0.48 -13.14
C GLY A 58 -2.47 -0.73 -12.88
N ILE A 59 -2.43 -1.75 -13.76
CA ILE A 59 -3.16 -3.00 -13.55
C ILE A 59 -2.65 -3.72 -12.29
N ILE A 60 -1.33 -3.83 -12.11
CA ILE A 60 -0.74 -4.45 -10.93
C ILE A 60 -1.17 -3.73 -9.65
N GLU A 61 -1.12 -2.40 -9.64
CA GLU A 61 -1.60 -1.57 -8.52
C GLU A 61 -3.04 -1.90 -8.15
N LEU A 62 -3.94 -1.88 -9.13
CA LEU A 62 -5.37 -2.12 -8.93
C LEU A 62 -5.66 -3.55 -8.46
N VAL A 63 -4.95 -4.54 -8.98
CA VAL A 63 -5.07 -5.94 -8.53
C VAL A 63 -4.63 -6.08 -7.08
N CYS A 64 -3.50 -5.46 -6.70
CA CYS A 64 -3.03 -5.48 -5.31
C CYS A 64 -4.04 -4.83 -4.35
N VAL A 65 -4.61 -3.68 -4.74
CA VAL A 65 -5.66 -3.01 -3.96
C VAL A 65 -6.92 -3.87 -3.86
N ALA A 66 -7.36 -4.49 -4.96
CA ALA A 66 -8.53 -5.36 -4.97
C ALA A 66 -8.34 -6.54 -4.01
N ILE A 67 -7.19 -7.22 -4.02
CA ILE A 67 -6.86 -8.32 -3.10
C ILE A 67 -6.85 -7.85 -1.65
N PHE A 68 -6.37 -6.63 -1.36
CA PHE A 68 -6.34 -6.08 -0.01
C PHE A 68 -7.73 -5.74 0.53
N LEU A 69 -8.66 -5.30 -0.32
CA LEU A 69 -10.03 -4.94 0.07
C LEU A 69 -10.82 -6.14 0.60
N PHE A 70 -10.55 -7.35 0.12
CA PHE A 70 -11.22 -8.55 0.60
C PHE A 70 -10.67 -8.97 1.98
N PRO A 71 -11.49 -8.99 3.05
CA PRO A 71 -11.00 -9.24 4.41
C PRO A 71 -10.29 -10.59 4.59
N ARG A 72 -10.67 -11.60 3.80
CA ARG A 72 -10.07 -12.95 3.82
C ARG A 72 -8.66 -12.98 3.25
N THR A 73 -8.33 -12.07 2.34
CA THR A 73 -7.03 -11.99 1.66
C THR A 73 -6.24 -10.73 2.03
N ALA A 74 -6.70 -9.95 3.01
CA ALA A 74 -6.12 -8.67 3.36
C ALA A 74 -4.62 -8.75 3.73
N VAL A 75 -4.17 -9.82 4.39
CA VAL A 75 -2.75 -10.04 4.69
C VAL A 75 -1.93 -10.23 3.40
N LEU A 76 -2.41 -11.05 2.47
CA LEU A 76 -1.76 -11.22 1.16
C LEU A 76 -1.73 -9.89 0.40
N GLY A 77 -2.86 -9.17 0.38
CA GLY A 77 -2.94 -7.85 -0.25
C GLY A 77 -1.95 -6.85 0.36
N ALA A 78 -1.75 -6.87 1.69
CA ALA A 78 -0.79 -5.98 2.36
C ALA A 78 0.66 -6.29 1.98
N ILE A 79 0.99 -7.58 1.83
CA ILE A 79 2.31 -8.02 1.35
C ILE A 79 2.54 -7.56 -0.09
N LEU A 80 1.56 -7.77 -0.97
CA LEU A 80 1.63 -7.34 -2.37
C LEU A 80 1.74 -5.82 -2.50
N LEU A 81 0.96 -5.07 -1.73
CA LEU A 81 1.03 -3.61 -1.69
C LEU A 81 2.36 -3.11 -1.14
N ALA A 82 2.95 -3.76 -0.12
CA ALA A 82 4.28 -3.41 0.35
C ALA A 82 5.36 -3.63 -0.72
N ALA A 83 5.28 -4.74 -1.47
CA ALA A 83 6.19 -4.97 -2.60
C ALA A 83 6.02 -3.92 -3.70
N TYR A 84 4.77 -3.61 -4.08
CA TYR A 84 4.45 -2.59 -5.08
C TYR A 84 4.96 -1.20 -4.66
N LEU A 85 4.65 -0.78 -3.42
CA LEU A 85 5.05 0.52 -2.89
C LEU A 85 6.56 0.62 -2.68
N GLY A 86 7.24 -0.46 -2.29
CA GLY A 86 8.69 -0.51 -2.24
C GLY A 86 9.34 -0.28 -3.62
N GLY A 87 8.75 -0.85 -4.67
CA GLY A 87 9.12 -0.56 -6.05
C GLY A 87 8.95 0.93 -6.41
N ALA A 88 7.82 1.53 -6.03
CA ALA A 88 7.55 2.95 -6.24
C ALA A 88 8.57 3.86 -5.53
N VAL A 89 8.92 3.55 -4.27
CA VAL A 89 9.98 4.26 -3.54
C VAL A 89 11.30 4.19 -4.31
N CYS A 90 11.69 2.98 -4.75
CA CYS A 90 12.93 2.77 -5.50
C CYS A 90 12.94 3.56 -6.81
N SER A 91 11.84 3.55 -7.57
CA SER A 91 11.72 4.32 -8.81
C SER A 91 11.90 5.83 -8.59
N HIS A 92 11.25 6.42 -7.58
CA HIS A 92 11.41 7.85 -7.28
C HIS A 92 12.85 8.20 -6.85
N VAL A 93 13.49 7.34 -6.05
CA VAL A 93 14.90 7.53 -5.66
C VAL A 93 15.83 7.43 -6.87
N LEU A 94 15.62 6.44 -7.76
CA LEU A 94 16.44 6.28 -8.97
C LEU A 94 16.25 7.42 -9.97
N ASN A 95 15.03 7.94 -10.09
CA ASN A 95 14.72 9.11 -10.92
C ASN A 95 15.21 10.44 -10.32
N GLN A 96 15.77 10.43 -9.09
CA GLN A 96 16.19 11.64 -8.37
C GLN A 96 15.04 12.65 -8.15
N ASP A 97 13.82 12.14 -7.97
CA ASP A 97 12.66 12.97 -7.68
C ASP A 97 12.78 13.64 -6.29
N PRO A 98 12.04 14.73 -6.02
CA PRO A 98 11.98 15.32 -4.69
C PRO A 98 11.66 14.27 -3.62
N LEU A 99 12.34 14.36 -2.46
CA LEU A 99 12.24 13.37 -1.38
C LEU A 99 10.80 13.00 -0.99
N MET A 100 9.88 13.99 -1.02
CA MET A 100 8.48 13.77 -0.68
C MET A 100 7.81 12.73 -1.59
N ASN A 101 8.19 12.65 -2.87
CA ASN A 101 7.65 11.68 -3.82
C ASN A 101 8.04 10.25 -3.45
N SER A 102 9.25 10.04 -2.93
CA SER A 102 9.71 8.75 -2.41
C SER A 102 9.09 8.42 -1.04
N LEU A 103 8.85 9.42 -0.19
CA LEU A 103 8.28 9.22 1.14
C LEU A 103 6.79 8.87 1.12
N MET A 104 6.01 9.46 0.20
CA MET A 104 4.58 9.20 0.10
C MET A 104 4.21 7.70 -0.04
N PRO A 105 4.77 6.93 -0.98
CA PRO A 105 4.47 5.50 -1.08
C PRO A 105 4.94 4.71 0.15
N ALA A 106 6.05 5.10 0.79
CA ALA A 106 6.49 4.50 2.05
C ALA A 106 5.49 4.74 3.19
N ILE A 107 4.98 5.97 3.32
CA ILE A 107 3.96 6.35 4.31
C ILE A 107 2.68 5.55 4.07
N PHE A 108 2.24 5.39 2.81
CA PHE A 108 1.07 4.57 2.49
C PHE A 108 1.26 3.12 2.91
N GLY A 109 2.44 2.55 2.66
CA GLY A 109 2.78 1.19 3.07
C GLY A 109 2.70 1.01 4.59
N VAL A 110 3.27 1.94 5.35
CA VAL A 110 3.23 1.94 6.82
C VAL A 110 1.80 2.06 7.34
N VAL A 111 1.01 2.99 6.79
CA VAL A 111 -0.38 3.24 7.20
C VAL A 111 -1.26 2.01 6.93
N LEU A 112 -1.12 1.38 5.75
CA LEU A 112 -1.84 0.16 5.38
C LEU A 112 -1.52 -1.00 6.34
N TRP A 113 -0.23 -1.24 6.59
CA TRP A 113 0.23 -2.31 7.47
C TRP A 113 -0.18 -2.09 8.92
N LEU A 114 -0.05 -0.86 9.42
CA LEU A 114 -0.48 -0.50 10.77
C LEU A 114 -1.99 -0.67 10.91
N GLY A 115 -2.77 -0.24 9.91
CA GLY A 115 -4.21 -0.43 9.89
C GLY A 115 -4.62 -1.89 9.98
N LEU A 116 -3.98 -2.75 9.18
CA LEU A 116 -4.23 -4.20 9.21
C LEU A 116 -3.82 -4.82 10.55
N TRP A 117 -2.65 -4.47 11.07
CA TRP A 117 -2.15 -4.95 12.35
C TRP A 117 -3.08 -4.57 13.52
N LEU A 118 -3.67 -3.38 13.50
CA LEU A 118 -4.61 -2.94 14.54
C LEU A 118 -5.96 -3.70 14.48
N ARG A 119 -6.44 -4.08 13.29
CA ARG A 119 -7.75 -4.76 13.16
C ARG A 119 -7.68 -6.29 13.19
N ASP A 120 -6.54 -6.92 12.90
CA ASP A 120 -6.40 -8.39 12.91
C ASP A 120 -5.54 -8.88 14.09
N ALA A 121 -6.20 -9.44 15.11
CA ALA A 121 -5.55 -9.98 16.29
C ALA A 121 -4.61 -11.17 15.99
N ARG A 122 -4.87 -11.93 14.92
CA ARG A 122 -4.01 -13.05 14.50
C ARG A 122 -2.68 -12.54 13.97
N LEU A 123 -2.72 -11.44 13.20
CA LEU A 123 -1.51 -10.80 12.68
C LEU A 123 -0.66 -10.24 13.83
N ARG A 124 -1.29 -9.62 14.84
CA ARG A 124 -0.56 -9.16 16.04
C ARG A 124 0.10 -10.27 16.83
N ALA A 125 -0.53 -11.45 16.89
CA ALA A 125 0.05 -12.59 17.58
C ALA A 125 1.29 -13.14 16.85
N LEU A 126 1.33 -13.03 15.52
CA LEU A 126 2.48 -13.44 14.71
C LEU A 126 3.62 -12.40 14.70
N LEU A 127 3.27 -11.11 14.75
CA LEU A 127 4.22 -9.99 14.68
C LEU A 127 4.02 -9.02 15.86
N PRO A 128 4.42 -9.40 17.09
CA PRO A 128 4.29 -8.52 18.25
C PRO A 128 5.38 -7.43 18.23
N PHE A 129 5.02 -6.20 18.61
CA PHE A 129 6.00 -5.11 18.77
C PHE A 129 6.92 -5.29 19.98
N THR A 130 6.49 -6.08 20.96
CA THR A 130 7.29 -6.39 22.15
C THR A 130 7.27 -7.89 22.38
N SER A 131 8.44 -8.47 22.60
CA SER A 131 8.54 -9.81 23.17
C SER A 131 8.25 -9.66 24.66
N LYS A 132 7.16 -10.26 25.15
CA LYS A 132 7.13 -10.63 26.57
C LYS A 132 8.05 -11.83 26.71
N VAL A 133 9.32 -11.58 27.02
CA VAL A 133 10.19 -12.54 27.70
C VAL A 133 9.72 -12.64 29.14
#